data_AF-A0A9R0DQ91-F1
#
_entry.id   AF-A0A9R0DQ91-F1
#
_cell.length_a   1.000
_cell.length_b   1.000
_cell.length_c   1.000
_cell.angle_alpha   90.00
_cell.angle_beta   90.00
_cell.angle_gamma   90.00
#
_symmetry.space_group_name_H-M   'P 1'
#
loop_
_entity.id
_entity.type
_entity.pdbx_description
1 polymer ?
#
loop_
_entity_poly.entity_id
_entity_poly.type
_entity_poly.pdbx_seq_one_letter_code
_entity_poly.pdbx_strand_id
1 'polypeptide(L)'
;MLRTLALLCLLAPAFLDAAHQDGFRYRFEFSLIGFEKTNFIPGPRTNSSAQSKGWINVERPYSAAGYEPLQLWCPSNDYVVCVLTDETGNTAGLQISVPKAKFTPALDMDELGFQTWEANVNGKTIEYYTKTQYFVSADAATRIAFANPEKSILRDAHVSVEGFNGELLKISTSLSNLDSIFTKQACIPWMGLHYYYDMSPSLECSASTILTWFPLYENDALVGMGFMLPGSLTLAKGDTDYFEHPKQSDVEGRWRCVRSPVVSQHLVRTTATAMIRTLALVCLLVPFIGAFQVGFKRRFDAVNVFNAFKDVPRSNASAAKDKWVNVERPYSAEGFEALEMWCPADDYSFCILTDETSYAAGVQISVRVDAFTPVYDMDDLGFKNWEPEVNGETIAYYTKAEYFVAPDAETRINYPDPDKNIIRNDYVTVEGFKDQVVKIAKYAKDLDTVFTKQACFLWMGLHYYYNMSEELECSSTTMFTWFPLYDGGELNAIGFMVPGTLTVGRGQADNFEHPPETAVKLIVPRGPQCMYDDVGENGVTTMHVYFTEHPRRITCLFG
;
A
#
# COMPACT_ATOMS: atom_id res chain seq x y z
N MET A 1 -3.36 29.95 20.86
CA MET A 1 -4.13 28.70 20.67
C MET A 1 -5.34 28.87 19.75
N LEU A 2 -6.31 29.76 20.03
CA LEU A 2 -7.49 29.93 19.14
C LEU A 2 -7.16 30.41 17.71
N ARG A 3 -6.14 31.27 17.53
CA ARG A 3 -5.70 31.74 16.20
C ARG A 3 -4.93 30.69 15.40
N THR A 4 -4.33 29.71 16.06
CA THR A 4 -3.53 28.64 15.44
C THR A 4 -4.43 27.50 14.94
N LEU A 5 -5.50 27.17 15.69
CA LEU A 5 -6.54 26.22 15.23
C LEU A 5 -7.33 26.76 14.02
N ALA A 6 -7.63 28.07 13.99
CA ALA A 6 -8.34 28.68 12.86
C ALA A 6 -7.53 28.66 11.56
N LEU A 7 -6.19 28.72 11.65
CA LEU A 7 -5.29 28.65 10.50
C LEU A 7 -5.17 27.21 9.96
N LEU A 8 -5.17 26.19 10.83
CA LEU A 8 -5.18 24.78 10.41
C LEU A 8 -6.47 24.38 9.67
N CYS A 9 -7.63 24.88 10.10
CA CYS A 9 -8.90 24.62 9.40
C CYS A 9 -9.01 25.33 8.03
N LEU A 10 -8.23 26.38 7.80
CA LEU A 10 -8.18 27.10 6.51
C LEU A 10 -7.17 26.48 5.53
N LEU A 11 -6.23 25.67 6.01
CA LEU A 11 -5.20 25.02 5.20
C LEU A 11 -5.52 23.55 4.88
N ALA A 12 -6.36 22.88 5.67
CA ALA A 12 -6.80 21.50 5.40
C ALA A 12 -7.42 21.28 3.99
N PRO A 13 -8.19 22.22 3.40
CA PRO A 13 -8.67 22.05 2.02
C PRO A 13 -7.54 22.08 0.98
N ALA A 14 -6.47 22.85 1.23
CA ALA A 14 -5.37 23.03 0.28
C ALA A 14 -4.44 21.80 0.18
N PHE A 15 -4.40 20.95 1.21
CA PHE A 15 -3.63 19.69 1.20
C PHE A 15 -4.44 18.49 0.69
N LEU A 16 -5.77 18.51 0.83
CA LEU A 16 -6.67 17.57 0.13
C LEU A 16 -6.71 17.84 -1.39
N ASP A 17 -6.55 19.10 -1.81
CA ASP A 17 -6.46 19.49 -3.23
C ASP A 17 -5.20 18.96 -3.94
N ALA A 18 -4.10 18.71 -3.21
CA ALA A 18 -2.85 18.21 -3.81
C ALA A 18 -2.94 16.73 -4.23
N ALA A 19 -3.76 15.93 -3.54
CA ALA A 19 -4.04 14.53 -3.92
C ALA A 19 -5.05 14.43 -5.08
N HIS A 20 -5.79 15.51 -5.36
CA HIS A 20 -6.79 15.66 -6.43
C HIS A 20 -6.33 16.63 -7.54
N GLN A 21 -5.02 16.82 -7.74
CA GLN A 21 -4.54 17.57 -8.90
C GLN A 21 -4.94 16.83 -10.18
N ASP A 22 -5.76 17.46 -11.04
CA ASP A 22 -6.13 16.93 -12.35
C ASP A 22 -4.86 16.51 -13.13
N GLY A 23 -4.61 15.21 -13.20
CA GLY A 23 -3.43 14.63 -13.83
C GLY A 23 -3.84 13.51 -14.79
N PHE A 24 -3.21 13.44 -15.96
CA PHE A 24 -3.34 12.27 -16.82
C PHE A 24 -2.20 11.30 -16.51
N ARG A 25 -2.52 10.18 -15.87
CA ARG A 25 -1.55 9.12 -15.57
C ARG A 25 -2.10 7.78 -16.05
N TYR A 26 -1.21 6.88 -16.47
CA TYR A 26 -1.57 5.54 -16.92
C TYR A 26 -0.60 4.51 -16.32
N ARG A 27 -1.04 3.24 -16.35
CA ARG A 27 -0.47 2.12 -15.58
C ARG A 27 -0.70 2.28 -14.08
N PHE A 28 -1.03 1.18 -13.42
CA PHE A 28 -0.91 1.04 -11.99
C PHE A 28 0.16 -0.03 -11.75
N GLU A 29 1.07 0.17 -10.80
CA GLU A 29 1.93 -0.90 -10.32
C GLU A 29 1.93 -0.81 -8.80
N PHE A 30 1.57 -1.92 -8.15
CA PHE A 30 1.67 -2.00 -6.71
C PHE A 30 3.11 -2.31 -6.32
N SER A 31 3.96 -1.27 -6.32
CA SER A 31 5.27 -1.34 -5.67
C SER A 31 5.31 -0.40 -4.48
N LEU A 32 5.41 -0.97 -3.28
CA LEU A 32 5.64 -0.23 -2.04
C LEU A 32 7.01 0.47 -2.02
N ILE A 33 7.94 0.09 -2.92
CA ILE A 33 9.26 0.68 -3.04
C ILE A 33 9.37 1.39 -4.41
N GLY A 34 9.56 2.70 -4.43
CA GLY A 34 9.67 3.49 -5.68
C GLY A 34 8.40 4.22 -6.11
N PHE A 35 7.64 4.75 -5.14
CA PHE A 35 6.47 5.59 -5.42
C PHE A 35 6.81 6.75 -6.38
N GLU A 36 5.88 7.01 -7.31
CA GLU A 36 5.83 8.06 -8.34
C GLU A 36 6.50 7.84 -9.70
N LYS A 37 7.59 7.09 -9.86
CA LYS A 37 8.29 7.02 -11.17
C LYS A 37 7.90 5.84 -12.07
N THR A 38 7.46 4.71 -11.50
CA THR A 38 7.09 3.50 -12.26
C THR A 38 5.61 3.14 -12.13
N ASN A 39 4.96 3.54 -11.04
CA ASN A 39 3.61 3.10 -10.67
C ASN A 39 2.48 3.87 -11.35
N PHE A 40 2.73 5.12 -11.78
CA PHE A 40 1.79 5.94 -12.52
C PHE A 40 2.57 6.80 -13.53
N ILE A 41 2.55 6.41 -14.78
CA ILE A 41 3.32 7.08 -15.83
C ILE A 41 2.56 8.35 -16.27
N PRO A 42 3.18 9.54 -16.20
CA PRO A 42 2.48 10.78 -16.58
C PRO A 42 2.35 10.88 -18.10
N GLY A 43 1.10 10.91 -18.59
CA GLY A 43 0.82 11.15 -20.00
C GLY A 43 0.80 12.64 -20.36
N PRO A 44 0.96 12.99 -21.64
CA PRO A 44 0.78 14.36 -22.10
C PRO A 44 -0.69 14.80 -22.02
N ARG A 45 -0.92 16.07 -21.67
CA ARG A 45 -2.26 16.69 -21.58
C ARG A 45 -2.60 17.57 -22.79
N THR A 46 -1.59 17.89 -23.59
CA THR A 46 -1.72 18.68 -24.82
C THR A 46 -0.77 18.16 -25.89
N ASN A 47 -1.04 18.46 -27.16
CA ASN A 47 -0.14 18.17 -28.28
C ASN A 47 1.27 18.78 -28.07
N SER A 48 1.34 19.98 -27.48
CA SER A 48 2.61 20.66 -27.16
C SER A 48 3.38 19.91 -26.08
N SER A 49 2.69 19.39 -25.05
CA SER A 49 3.31 18.54 -24.04
C SER A 49 3.71 17.16 -24.55
N ALA A 50 3.02 16.65 -25.58
CA ALA A 50 3.40 15.40 -26.24
C ALA A 50 4.71 15.61 -27.03
N GLN A 51 4.77 16.68 -27.83
CA GLN A 51 5.99 17.05 -28.57
C GLN A 51 7.18 17.28 -27.65
N SER A 52 7.00 17.98 -26.52
CA SER A 52 8.10 18.22 -25.58
C SER A 52 8.61 16.94 -24.90
N LYS A 53 7.76 15.90 -24.83
CA LYS A 53 8.12 14.55 -24.37
C LYS A 53 8.70 13.66 -25.48
N GLY A 54 8.93 14.20 -26.69
CA GLY A 54 9.44 13.44 -27.83
C GLY A 54 8.43 12.51 -28.48
N TRP A 55 7.13 12.76 -28.27
CA TRP A 55 6.06 12.04 -28.96
C TRP A 55 5.85 12.63 -30.34
N ILE A 56 5.49 11.78 -31.29
CA ILE A 56 5.25 12.13 -32.69
C ILE A 56 3.77 11.93 -33.03
N ASN A 57 3.27 12.78 -33.91
CA ASN A 57 1.96 12.62 -34.50
C ASN A 57 2.01 11.51 -35.55
N VAL A 58 1.10 10.55 -35.46
CA VAL A 58 1.06 9.39 -36.35
C VAL A 58 -0.32 9.23 -36.96
N GLU A 59 -0.37 8.59 -38.12
CA GLU A 59 -1.62 8.23 -38.76
C GLU A 59 -2.37 7.19 -37.94
N ARG A 60 -3.68 7.38 -37.80
CA ARG A 60 -4.55 6.53 -36.99
C ARG A 60 -4.99 5.29 -37.76
N PRO A 61 -5.04 4.10 -37.14
CA PRO A 61 -5.59 2.90 -37.79
C PRO A 61 -7.08 2.99 -38.09
N TYR A 62 -7.84 3.55 -37.14
CA TYR A 62 -9.29 3.59 -37.14
C TYR A 62 -9.77 4.81 -36.34
N SER A 63 -10.93 5.33 -36.71
CA SER A 63 -11.64 6.36 -35.98
C SER A 63 -13.12 6.03 -35.97
N ALA A 64 -13.70 5.94 -34.78
CA ALA A 64 -15.15 5.85 -34.65
C ALA A 64 -15.82 7.15 -35.13
N ALA A 65 -17.07 7.06 -35.60
CA ALA A 65 -17.80 8.17 -36.19
C ALA A 65 -17.83 9.40 -35.26
N GLY A 66 -17.44 10.57 -35.78
CA GLY A 66 -17.35 11.85 -35.06
C GLY A 66 -16.00 12.13 -34.38
N TYR A 67 -15.13 11.11 -34.28
CA TYR A 67 -13.79 11.23 -33.70
C TYR A 67 -12.67 11.25 -34.75
N GLU A 68 -13.00 11.28 -36.04
CA GLU A 68 -12.04 11.34 -37.15
C GLU A 68 -11.07 12.52 -37.07
N PRO A 69 -11.49 13.73 -36.62
CA PRO A 69 -10.57 14.87 -36.52
C PRO A 69 -9.50 14.75 -35.43
N LEU A 70 -9.63 13.80 -34.49
CA LEU A 70 -8.68 13.69 -33.38
C LEU A 70 -7.31 13.19 -33.89
N GLN A 71 -6.26 13.82 -33.37
CA GLN A 71 -4.87 13.52 -33.69
C GLN A 71 -4.28 12.50 -32.72
N LEU A 72 -3.57 11.49 -33.22
CA LEU A 72 -2.90 10.49 -32.38
C LEU A 72 -1.42 10.83 -32.19
N TRP A 73 -1.02 10.93 -30.93
CA TRP A 73 0.36 11.16 -30.52
C TRP A 73 0.89 9.94 -29.79
N CYS A 74 2.04 9.44 -30.22
CA CYS A 74 2.70 8.28 -29.62
C CYS A 74 4.17 8.57 -29.30
N PRO A 75 4.77 7.95 -28.28
CA PRO A 75 6.23 7.93 -28.12
C PRO A 75 6.92 7.50 -29.42
N SER A 76 8.00 8.19 -29.80
CA SER A 76 8.67 7.94 -31.11
C SER A 76 9.19 6.52 -31.30
N ASN A 77 9.40 5.77 -30.22
CA ASN A 77 9.95 4.42 -30.23
C ASN A 77 8.99 3.33 -29.71
N ASP A 78 7.79 3.68 -29.26
CA ASP A 78 6.84 2.74 -28.68
C ASP A 78 5.38 3.24 -28.82
N TYR A 79 4.54 2.48 -29.51
CA TYR A 79 3.14 2.86 -29.79
C TYR A 79 2.12 2.11 -28.93
N VAL A 80 2.54 1.48 -27.82
CA VAL A 80 1.65 0.78 -26.89
C VAL A 80 0.66 1.71 -26.20
N VAL A 81 1.09 2.91 -25.78
CA VAL A 81 0.20 3.92 -25.18
C VAL A 81 0.31 5.22 -25.96
N CYS A 82 -0.79 5.63 -26.58
CA CYS A 82 -0.88 6.85 -27.37
C CYS A 82 -2.05 7.71 -26.90
N VAL A 83 -1.90 9.04 -26.96
CA VAL A 83 -2.96 9.98 -26.61
C VAL A 83 -3.62 10.53 -27.86
N LEU A 84 -4.92 10.77 -27.75
CA LEU A 84 -5.67 11.51 -28.75
C LEU A 84 -5.77 12.96 -28.31
N THR A 85 -5.55 13.92 -29.21
CA THR A 85 -5.80 15.34 -28.98
C THR A 85 -6.87 15.85 -29.91
N ASP A 86 -7.74 16.74 -29.42
CA ASP A 86 -8.79 17.35 -30.20
C ASP A 86 -8.35 18.63 -30.94
N GLU A 87 -9.31 19.33 -31.53
CA GLU A 87 -9.13 20.57 -32.29
C GLU A 87 -8.53 21.70 -31.44
N THR A 88 -8.68 21.63 -30.11
CA THR A 88 -8.11 22.60 -29.16
C THR A 88 -6.68 22.24 -28.75
N GLY A 89 -6.17 21.09 -29.20
CA GLY A 89 -4.85 20.57 -28.86
C GLY A 89 -4.78 19.92 -27.49
N ASN A 90 -5.92 19.71 -26.81
CA ASN A 90 -6.00 19.08 -25.49
C ASN A 90 -6.30 17.58 -25.60
N THR A 91 -5.83 16.80 -24.63
CA THR A 91 -6.07 15.36 -24.58
C THR A 91 -7.58 15.07 -24.55
N ALA A 92 -8.00 14.19 -25.46
CA ALA A 92 -9.38 13.88 -25.78
C ALA A 92 -9.69 12.38 -25.67
N GLY A 93 -8.66 11.55 -25.54
CA GLY A 93 -8.79 10.10 -25.44
C GLY A 93 -7.44 9.41 -25.29
N LEU A 94 -7.48 8.10 -25.18
CA LEU A 94 -6.33 7.21 -25.09
C LEU A 94 -6.53 6.02 -26.03
N GLN A 95 -5.51 5.69 -26.80
CA GLN A 95 -5.43 4.43 -27.54
C GLN A 95 -4.42 3.52 -26.84
N ILE A 96 -4.84 2.29 -26.57
CA ILE A 96 -3.99 1.21 -26.06
C ILE A 96 -3.74 0.25 -27.22
N SER A 97 -2.47 -0.10 -27.43
CA SER A 97 -2.02 -1.01 -28.49
C SER A 97 -1.22 -2.16 -27.91
N VAL A 98 -1.40 -3.37 -28.41
CA VAL A 98 -0.64 -4.56 -28.00
C VAL A 98 0.02 -5.18 -29.23
N PRO A 99 1.37 -5.34 -29.28
CA PRO A 99 2.04 -5.91 -30.43
C PRO A 99 1.61 -7.36 -30.66
N LYS A 100 1.09 -7.68 -31.85
CA LYS A 100 0.59 -9.03 -32.18
C LYS A 100 1.67 -10.10 -32.01
N ALA A 101 2.90 -9.79 -32.42
CA ALA A 101 4.03 -10.72 -32.33
C ALA A 101 4.44 -11.05 -30.88
N LYS A 102 4.02 -10.25 -29.89
CA LYS A 102 4.35 -10.43 -28.47
C LYS A 102 3.17 -10.95 -27.65
N PHE A 103 1.97 -11.03 -28.21
CA PHE A 103 0.75 -11.31 -27.47
C PHE A 103 0.01 -12.53 -28.00
N THR A 104 -0.28 -13.47 -27.11
CA THR A 104 -1.15 -14.62 -27.40
C THR A 104 -2.50 -14.37 -26.75
N PRO A 105 -3.55 -14.04 -27.53
CA PRO A 105 -4.87 -13.80 -26.98
C PRO A 105 -5.50 -15.08 -26.42
N ALA A 106 -6.21 -14.98 -25.29
CA ALA A 106 -7.00 -16.08 -24.74
C ALA A 106 -8.44 -16.10 -25.27
N LEU A 107 -8.89 -14.99 -25.86
CA LEU A 107 -10.23 -14.76 -26.39
C LEU A 107 -10.14 -14.17 -27.79
N ASP A 108 -11.22 -14.26 -28.56
CA ASP A 108 -11.29 -13.68 -29.90
C ASP A 108 -11.18 -12.14 -29.83
N MET A 109 -10.18 -11.59 -30.52
CA MET A 109 -9.87 -10.16 -30.46
C MET A 109 -10.87 -9.30 -31.23
N ASP A 110 -11.47 -9.84 -32.29
CA ASP A 110 -12.44 -9.12 -33.12
C ASP A 110 -13.79 -9.03 -32.39
N GLU A 111 -14.24 -10.11 -31.74
CA GLU A 111 -15.43 -10.10 -30.87
C GLU A 111 -15.24 -9.17 -29.65
N LEU A 112 -14.03 -9.14 -29.08
CA LEU A 112 -13.66 -8.15 -28.07
C LEU A 112 -13.58 -6.72 -28.63
N GLY A 113 -13.76 -6.52 -29.94
CA GLY A 113 -13.81 -5.21 -30.58
C GLY A 113 -12.46 -4.53 -30.80
N PHE A 114 -11.36 -5.28 -30.82
CA PHE A 114 -10.06 -4.73 -31.19
C PHE A 114 -9.98 -4.49 -32.70
N GLN A 115 -9.21 -3.47 -33.06
CA GLN A 115 -8.83 -3.21 -34.44
C GLN A 115 -7.38 -3.63 -34.66
N THR A 116 -7.02 -3.90 -35.92
CA THR A 116 -5.62 -4.14 -36.29
C THR A 116 -4.99 -2.85 -36.82
N TRP A 117 -3.77 -2.57 -36.37
CA TRP A 117 -2.98 -1.44 -36.86
C TRP A 117 -1.58 -1.89 -37.28
N GLU A 118 -1.21 -1.59 -38.52
CA GLU A 118 0.16 -1.70 -38.98
C GLU A 118 0.84 -0.33 -38.87
N ALA A 119 1.91 -0.25 -38.09
CA ALA A 119 2.62 1.00 -37.85
C ALA A 119 4.12 0.86 -38.10
N ASN A 120 4.75 1.91 -38.63
CA ASN A 120 6.20 1.97 -38.76
C ASN A 120 6.82 2.60 -37.51
N VAL A 121 7.49 1.80 -36.70
CA VAL A 121 8.18 2.24 -35.47
C VAL A 121 9.68 2.05 -35.69
N ASN A 122 10.45 3.14 -35.71
CA ASN A 122 11.90 3.13 -35.95
C ASN A 122 12.32 2.33 -37.20
N GLY A 123 11.58 2.48 -38.30
CA GLY A 123 11.88 1.79 -39.56
C GLY A 123 11.44 0.32 -39.60
N LYS A 124 10.78 -0.19 -38.55
CA LYS A 124 10.21 -1.53 -38.50
C LYS A 124 8.68 -1.46 -38.56
N THR A 125 8.09 -2.27 -39.42
CA THR A 125 6.65 -2.50 -39.43
C THR A 125 6.27 -3.40 -38.26
N ILE A 126 5.38 -2.93 -37.40
CA ILE A 126 4.83 -3.66 -36.26
C ILE A 126 3.31 -3.68 -36.40
N GLU A 127 2.73 -4.87 -36.27
CA GLU A 127 1.27 -5.04 -36.20
C GLU A 127 0.81 -5.03 -34.74
N TYR A 128 -0.25 -4.29 -34.46
CA TYR A 128 -0.88 -4.14 -33.16
C TYR A 128 -2.34 -4.56 -33.18
N TYR A 129 -2.83 -5.08 -32.05
CA TYR A 129 -4.24 -4.97 -31.66
C TYR A 129 -4.45 -3.64 -30.94
N THR A 130 -5.42 -2.84 -31.34
CA THR A 130 -5.66 -1.51 -30.77
C THR A 130 -7.08 -1.37 -30.25
N LYS A 131 -7.22 -0.60 -29.15
CA LYS A 131 -8.52 -0.24 -28.59
C LYS A 131 -8.49 1.16 -28.01
N THR A 132 -9.60 1.88 -28.15
CA THR A 132 -9.67 3.32 -27.88
C THR A 132 -10.75 3.68 -26.88
N GLN A 133 -10.45 4.67 -26.04
CA GLN A 133 -11.41 5.38 -25.20
C GLN A 133 -11.36 6.89 -25.44
N TYR A 134 -12.50 7.55 -25.31
CA TYR A 134 -12.70 8.97 -25.59
C TYR A 134 -13.30 9.67 -24.37
N PHE A 135 -12.68 10.77 -23.95
CA PHE A 135 -13.06 11.56 -22.77
C PHE A 135 -13.96 12.76 -23.11
N VAL A 136 -14.32 12.88 -24.39
CA VAL A 136 -14.97 14.04 -24.99
C VAL A 136 -16.13 13.61 -25.89
N SER A 137 -17.02 14.55 -26.17
CA SER A 137 -18.12 14.37 -27.13
C SER A 137 -17.59 14.08 -28.54
N ALA A 138 -18.31 13.25 -29.29
CA ALA A 138 -18.09 13.02 -30.72
C ALA A 138 -18.41 14.26 -31.57
N ASP A 139 -19.18 15.22 -31.05
CA ASP A 139 -19.47 16.48 -31.73
C ASP A 139 -18.34 17.51 -31.55
N ALA A 140 -17.71 17.91 -32.65
CA ALA A 140 -16.59 18.85 -32.66
C ALA A 140 -16.98 20.23 -32.09
N ALA A 141 -18.19 20.72 -32.38
CA ALA A 141 -18.64 22.00 -31.88
C ALA A 141 -18.72 22.01 -30.33
N THR A 142 -19.20 20.93 -29.74
CA THR A 142 -19.22 20.71 -28.29
C THR A 142 -17.80 20.69 -27.70
N ARG A 143 -16.84 20.01 -28.35
CA ARG A 143 -15.44 19.98 -27.90
C ARG A 143 -14.81 21.37 -27.89
N ILE A 144 -14.98 22.12 -28.97
CA ILE A 144 -14.44 23.48 -29.15
C ILE A 144 -15.07 24.46 -28.16
N ALA A 145 -16.36 24.30 -27.86
CA ALA A 145 -17.09 25.17 -26.94
C ALA A 145 -16.81 24.87 -25.46
N PHE A 146 -16.12 23.78 -25.13
CA PHE A 146 -15.85 23.40 -23.75
C PHE A 146 -14.94 24.44 -23.06
N ALA A 147 -15.37 24.96 -21.92
CA ALA A 147 -14.63 26.01 -21.22
C ALA A 147 -13.45 25.43 -20.42
N ASN A 148 -12.28 26.07 -20.54
CA ASN A 148 -11.03 25.67 -19.86
C ASN A 148 -10.66 24.18 -20.07
N PRO A 149 -10.56 23.71 -21.32
CA PRO A 149 -10.27 22.30 -21.63
C PRO A 149 -8.92 21.81 -21.08
N GLU A 150 -8.01 22.73 -20.73
CA GLU A 150 -6.74 22.42 -20.08
C GLU A 150 -6.88 22.01 -18.61
N LYS A 151 -8.03 22.30 -17.97
CA LYS A 151 -8.25 22.00 -16.55
C LYS A 151 -8.82 20.61 -16.35
N SER A 152 -9.79 20.16 -17.15
CA SER A 152 -10.40 18.82 -17.02
C SER A 152 -10.06 17.91 -18.19
N ILE A 153 -9.73 16.64 -17.90
CA ILE A 153 -9.60 15.59 -18.93
C ILE A 153 -10.96 15.06 -19.35
N LEU A 154 -11.83 14.79 -18.38
CA LEU A 154 -13.21 14.35 -18.62
C LEU A 154 -14.05 15.59 -18.98
N ARG A 155 -14.43 15.70 -20.25
CA ARG A 155 -15.12 16.88 -20.81
C ARG A 155 -16.48 16.54 -21.41
N ASP A 156 -17.02 15.39 -21.01
CA ASP A 156 -18.37 14.93 -21.33
C ASP A 156 -18.96 14.22 -20.10
N ALA A 157 -20.27 14.00 -20.09
CA ALA A 157 -20.98 13.27 -19.03
C ALA A 157 -20.68 11.76 -19.04
N HIS A 158 -19.93 11.29 -20.02
CA HIS A 158 -19.55 9.89 -20.19
C HIS A 158 -18.16 9.78 -20.84
N VAL A 159 -17.47 8.69 -20.55
CA VAL A 159 -16.36 8.18 -21.36
C VAL A 159 -16.95 7.23 -22.39
N SER A 160 -16.65 7.45 -23.67
CA SER A 160 -17.02 6.51 -24.73
C SER A 160 -15.87 5.53 -24.94
N VAL A 161 -16.16 4.23 -24.93
CA VAL A 161 -15.15 3.18 -25.11
C VAL A 161 -15.57 2.24 -26.23
N GLU A 162 -14.61 1.70 -26.96
CA GLU A 162 -14.89 0.59 -27.88
C GLU A 162 -15.31 -0.65 -27.05
N GLY A 163 -16.48 -1.22 -27.35
CA GLY A 163 -17.09 -2.33 -26.65
C GLY A 163 -16.94 -3.64 -27.43
N PHE A 164 -17.95 -4.51 -27.36
CA PHE A 164 -18.01 -5.74 -28.15
C PHE A 164 -18.18 -5.42 -29.63
N ASN A 165 -17.52 -6.18 -30.50
CA ASN A 165 -17.56 -6.01 -31.96
C ASN A 165 -17.23 -4.59 -32.45
N GLY A 166 -16.53 -3.78 -31.63
CA GLY A 166 -16.16 -2.40 -31.94
C GLY A 166 -17.26 -1.36 -31.74
N GLU A 167 -18.43 -1.73 -31.21
CA GLU A 167 -19.50 -0.77 -30.92
C GLU A 167 -19.13 0.17 -29.77
N LEU A 168 -19.46 1.46 -29.87
CA LEU A 168 -19.18 2.40 -28.80
C LEU A 168 -20.14 2.23 -27.63
N LEU A 169 -19.59 1.97 -26.45
CA LEU A 169 -20.32 1.93 -25.18
C LEU A 169 -20.02 3.21 -24.37
N LYS A 170 -21.05 3.75 -23.72
CA LYS A 170 -20.95 4.97 -22.92
C LYS A 170 -20.92 4.62 -21.43
N ILE A 171 -19.90 5.11 -20.74
CA ILE A 171 -19.71 4.89 -19.30
C ILE A 171 -19.82 6.23 -18.59
N SER A 172 -20.81 6.38 -17.71
CA SER A 172 -21.10 7.64 -17.03
C SER A 172 -19.90 8.17 -16.22
N THR A 173 -19.68 9.49 -16.19
CA THR A 173 -18.68 10.10 -15.29
C THR A 173 -19.17 10.23 -13.85
N SER A 174 -20.45 9.95 -13.59
CA SER A 174 -21.04 9.90 -12.25
C SER A 174 -21.61 8.50 -11.94
N LEU A 175 -21.27 7.97 -10.75
CA LEU A 175 -21.70 6.64 -10.32
C LEU A 175 -23.23 6.55 -10.20
N SER A 176 -23.89 7.62 -9.76
CA SER A 176 -25.35 7.69 -9.64
C SER A 176 -26.10 7.52 -10.96
N ASN A 177 -25.42 7.81 -12.08
CA ASN A 177 -25.93 7.64 -13.44
C ASN A 177 -25.29 6.47 -14.20
N LEU A 178 -24.48 5.64 -13.52
CA LEU A 178 -23.92 4.44 -14.13
C LEU A 178 -25.03 3.42 -14.40
N ASP A 179 -25.03 2.83 -15.59
CA ASP A 179 -25.98 1.79 -15.97
C ASP A 179 -25.93 0.62 -14.99
N SER A 180 -27.09 0.10 -14.58
CA SER A 180 -27.21 -0.98 -13.60
C SER A 180 -26.61 -2.30 -14.07
N ILE A 181 -26.32 -2.45 -15.37
CA ILE A 181 -25.55 -3.58 -15.89
C ILE A 181 -24.12 -3.63 -15.35
N PHE A 182 -23.56 -2.50 -14.92
CA PHE A 182 -22.24 -2.49 -14.28
C PHE A 182 -22.37 -2.92 -12.82
N THR A 183 -21.82 -4.09 -12.52
CA THR A 183 -21.86 -4.66 -11.18
C THR A 183 -20.65 -4.23 -10.36
N LYS A 184 -20.90 -3.80 -9.12
CA LYS A 184 -19.84 -3.43 -8.17
C LYS A 184 -19.02 -4.65 -7.79
N GLN A 185 -17.70 -4.54 -7.92
CA GLN A 185 -16.75 -5.60 -7.55
C GLN A 185 -15.87 -5.16 -6.36
N ALA A 186 -14.55 -5.31 -6.50
CA ALA A 186 -13.58 -4.93 -5.48
C ALA A 186 -13.41 -3.41 -5.35
N CYS A 187 -12.90 -2.98 -4.20
CA CYS A 187 -12.36 -1.65 -4.04
C CYS A 187 -10.86 -1.79 -3.76
N ILE A 188 -10.03 -1.37 -4.70
CA ILE A 188 -8.58 -1.49 -4.54
C ILE A 188 -8.04 -0.17 -3.99
N PRO A 189 -7.27 -0.18 -2.89
CA PRO A 189 -6.64 1.02 -2.37
C PRO A 189 -5.92 1.79 -3.48
N TRP A 190 -6.07 3.12 -3.53
CA TRP A 190 -5.48 4.02 -4.53
C TRP A 190 -6.04 3.96 -5.95
N MET A 191 -6.93 3.00 -6.27
CA MET A 191 -7.60 2.92 -7.57
C MET A 191 -9.08 3.31 -7.48
N GLY A 192 -9.74 2.99 -6.36
CA GLY A 192 -11.16 3.25 -6.14
C GLY A 192 -12.05 2.01 -6.31
N LEU A 193 -13.37 2.25 -6.35
CA LEU A 193 -14.39 1.22 -6.49
C LEU A 193 -14.47 0.74 -7.93
N HIS A 194 -14.21 -0.55 -8.16
CA HIS A 194 -14.28 -1.15 -9.49
C HIS A 194 -15.70 -1.59 -9.81
N TYR A 195 -16.10 -1.36 -11.05
CA TYR A 195 -17.38 -1.80 -11.60
C TYR A 195 -17.14 -2.51 -12.92
N TYR A 196 -17.68 -3.71 -13.09
CA TYR A 196 -17.47 -4.51 -14.30
C TYR A 196 -18.80 -4.76 -15.01
N TYR A 197 -18.76 -4.84 -16.34
CA TYR A 197 -19.95 -5.07 -17.16
C TYR A 197 -20.51 -6.47 -16.94
N ASP A 198 -21.78 -6.54 -16.52
CA ASP A 198 -22.59 -7.76 -16.32
C ASP A 198 -21.88 -8.89 -15.55
N MET A 199 -20.95 -8.53 -14.65
CA MET A 199 -20.06 -9.50 -14.02
C MET A 199 -20.78 -10.25 -12.89
N SER A 200 -20.80 -11.57 -12.97
CA SER A 200 -21.38 -12.47 -11.95
C SER A 200 -20.57 -13.77 -11.82
N PRO A 201 -20.67 -14.51 -10.71
CA PRO A 201 -19.98 -15.79 -10.54
C PRO A 201 -20.36 -16.89 -11.55
N SER A 202 -21.51 -16.73 -12.22
CA SER A 202 -22.01 -17.65 -13.24
C SER A 202 -21.81 -17.14 -14.67
N LEU A 203 -21.17 -15.98 -14.85
CA LEU A 203 -20.88 -15.45 -16.18
C LEU A 203 -19.88 -16.37 -16.90
N GLU A 204 -20.21 -16.74 -18.13
CA GLU A 204 -19.28 -17.47 -18.98
C GLU A 204 -18.13 -16.53 -19.41
N CYS A 205 -16.89 -16.99 -19.30
CA CYS A 205 -15.73 -16.24 -19.78
C CYS A 205 -15.59 -16.41 -21.30
N SER A 206 -16.15 -15.48 -22.08
CA SER A 206 -16.07 -15.48 -23.54
C SER A 206 -15.79 -14.07 -24.08
N ALA A 207 -15.39 -13.97 -25.35
CA ALA A 207 -15.13 -12.69 -26.01
C ALA A 207 -16.39 -11.82 -26.12
N SER A 208 -17.57 -12.43 -26.16
CA SER A 208 -18.87 -11.72 -26.23
C SER A 208 -19.44 -11.28 -24.87
N THR A 209 -18.83 -11.70 -23.76
CA THR A 209 -19.32 -11.42 -22.40
C THR A 209 -18.35 -10.59 -21.56
N ILE A 210 -17.05 -10.64 -21.86
CA ILE A 210 -16.02 -9.90 -21.11
C ILE A 210 -15.74 -8.55 -21.78
N LEU A 211 -16.29 -7.47 -21.20
CA LEU A 211 -15.90 -6.12 -21.60
C LEU A 211 -14.51 -5.79 -21.06
N THR A 212 -13.58 -5.41 -21.94
CA THR A 212 -12.19 -5.10 -21.57
C THR A 212 -12.03 -3.80 -20.78
N TRP A 213 -13.04 -2.93 -20.75
CA TRP A 213 -13.01 -1.66 -20.03
C TRP A 213 -13.86 -1.73 -18.76
N PHE A 214 -13.36 -1.15 -17.68
CA PHE A 214 -14.11 -1.07 -16.42
C PHE A 214 -13.89 0.28 -15.73
N PRO A 215 -14.95 0.97 -15.24
CA PRO A 215 -14.79 2.23 -14.54
C PRO A 215 -14.38 2.07 -13.08
N LEU A 216 -13.66 3.09 -12.60
CA LEU A 216 -13.24 3.26 -11.22
C LEU A 216 -13.89 4.51 -10.62
N TYR A 217 -14.60 4.36 -9.51
CA TYR A 217 -15.29 5.48 -8.85
C TYR A 217 -14.79 5.77 -7.44
N GLU A 218 -14.84 7.05 -7.08
CA GLU A 218 -14.71 7.54 -5.71
C GLU A 218 -15.72 8.65 -5.46
N ASN A 219 -16.48 8.55 -4.36
CA ASN A 219 -17.44 9.58 -3.93
C ASN A 219 -18.38 10.10 -5.05
N ASP A 220 -18.91 9.19 -5.86
CA ASP A 220 -19.76 9.44 -7.04
C ASP A 220 -19.04 9.93 -8.30
N ALA A 221 -17.75 10.27 -8.26
CA ALA A 221 -16.99 10.71 -9.42
C ALA A 221 -16.18 9.57 -10.07
N LEU A 222 -16.15 9.52 -11.40
CA LEU A 222 -15.25 8.64 -12.14
C LEU A 222 -13.81 9.15 -11.99
N VAL A 223 -12.96 8.35 -11.34
CA VAL A 223 -11.56 8.69 -11.06
C VAL A 223 -10.58 7.97 -11.98
N GLY A 224 -11.03 6.94 -12.71
CA GLY A 224 -10.19 6.22 -13.65
C GLY A 224 -10.95 5.23 -14.51
N MET A 225 -10.26 4.75 -15.55
CA MET A 225 -10.72 3.67 -16.43
C MET A 225 -9.65 2.59 -16.41
N GLY A 226 -10.04 1.38 -16.02
CA GLY A 226 -9.21 0.20 -16.12
C GLY A 226 -9.40 -0.52 -17.44
N PHE A 227 -8.36 -1.25 -17.83
CA PHE A 227 -8.32 -2.05 -19.05
C PHE A 227 -7.82 -3.45 -18.70
N MET A 228 -8.59 -4.48 -19.06
CA MET A 228 -8.22 -5.88 -18.90
C MET A 228 -8.24 -6.59 -20.26
N LEU A 229 -7.20 -7.37 -20.52
CA LEU A 229 -7.09 -8.13 -21.76
C LEU A 229 -6.64 -9.57 -21.46
N PRO A 230 -7.55 -10.56 -21.61
CA PRO A 230 -7.21 -11.96 -21.40
C PRO A 230 -6.22 -12.49 -22.44
N GLY A 231 -5.04 -12.92 -21.98
CA GLY A 231 -3.99 -13.51 -22.81
C GLY A 231 -2.62 -13.48 -22.14
N SER A 232 -1.58 -13.83 -22.88
CA SER A 232 -0.19 -13.76 -22.41
C SER A 232 0.64 -12.80 -23.25
N LEU A 233 1.34 -11.88 -22.58
CA LEU A 233 2.27 -10.94 -23.18
C LEU A 233 3.71 -11.39 -22.89
N THR A 234 4.54 -11.46 -23.93
CA THR A 234 5.95 -11.82 -23.81
C THR A 234 6.82 -10.59 -24.08
N LEU A 235 7.54 -10.13 -23.07
CA LEU A 235 8.44 -8.99 -23.15
C LEU A 235 9.90 -9.45 -23.10
N ALA A 236 10.74 -8.89 -23.96
CA ALA A 236 12.18 -9.11 -23.91
C ALA A 236 12.81 -8.25 -22.80
N LYS A 237 13.98 -8.66 -22.31
CA LYS A 237 14.73 -7.89 -21.32
C LYS A 237 15.03 -6.48 -21.86
N GLY A 238 14.51 -5.46 -21.18
CA GLY A 238 14.67 -4.04 -21.54
C GLY A 238 13.49 -3.44 -22.32
N ASP A 239 12.47 -4.22 -22.68
CA ASP A 239 11.20 -3.68 -23.14
C ASP A 239 10.48 -2.97 -21.98
N THR A 240 9.77 -1.88 -22.28
CA THR A 240 8.90 -1.23 -21.30
C THR A 240 7.62 -2.04 -21.15
N ASP A 241 7.29 -2.40 -19.91
CA ASP A 241 6.01 -3.00 -19.58
C ASP A 241 5.00 -1.91 -19.20
N TYR A 242 3.91 -1.82 -19.96
CA TYR A 242 2.82 -0.87 -19.73
C TYR A 242 1.61 -1.50 -19.06
N PHE A 243 1.63 -2.83 -18.88
CA PHE A 243 0.50 -3.60 -18.38
C PHE A 243 0.79 -4.16 -16.99
N GLU A 244 -0.28 -4.64 -16.36
CA GLU A 244 -0.24 -5.36 -15.10
C GLU A 244 -0.47 -6.85 -15.38
N HIS A 245 0.25 -7.70 -14.67
CA HIS A 245 0.18 -9.16 -14.81
C HIS A 245 -0.28 -9.82 -13.49
N PRO A 246 -1.52 -9.56 -13.03
CA PRO A 246 -2.02 -10.14 -11.78
C PRO A 246 -2.12 -11.66 -11.89
N LYS A 247 -1.71 -12.36 -10.83
CA LYS A 247 -1.86 -13.80 -10.67
C LYS A 247 -3.26 -14.12 -10.15
N GLN A 248 -3.68 -15.38 -10.26
CA GLN A 248 -4.98 -15.85 -9.75
C GLN A 248 -5.23 -15.46 -8.28
N SER A 249 -4.20 -15.58 -7.43
CA SER A 249 -4.24 -15.16 -6.02
C SER A 249 -4.60 -13.70 -5.84
N ASP A 250 -4.27 -12.86 -6.82
CA ASP A 250 -4.43 -11.41 -6.73
C ASP A 250 -5.87 -10.98 -7.04
N VAL A 251 -6.59 -11.81 -7.80
CA VAL A 251 -7.95 -11.57 -8.27
C VAL A 251 -9.01 -12.18 -7.33
N GLU A 252 -8.68 -13.22 -6.56
CA GLU A 252 -9.61 -13.91 -5.66
C GLU A 252 -9.85 -13.21 -4.30
N GLY A 253 -9.12 -12.12 -4.00
CA GLY A 253 -9.21 -11.39 -2.73
C GLY A 253 -10.51 -10.57 -2.54
N ARG A 254 -11.15 -10.67 -1.37
CA ARG A 254 -12.31 -9.81 -1.00
C ARG A 254 -11.86 -8.48 -0.38
N TRP A 255 -12.13 -7.38 -1.07
CA TRP A 255 -11.82 -6.02 -0.63
C TRP A 255 -13.08 -5.25 -0.18
N ARG A 256 -12.99 -4.42 0.86
CA ARG A 256 -14.07 -3.49 1.29
C ARG A 256 -13.53 -2.07 1.46
N CYS A 257 -14.13 -1.10 0.78
CA CYS A 257 -13.91 0.32 1.05
C CYS A 257 -14.84 0.82 2.15
N VAL A 258 -14.27 1.61 3.07
CA VAL A 258 -15.01 2.35 4.10
C VAL A 258 -15.37 3.71 3.52
N ARG A 259 -16.66 4.08 3.51
CA ARG A 259 -17.11 5.41 3.07
C ARG A 259 -16.55 6.46 4.03
N SER A 260 -15.89 7.50 3.51
CA SER A 260 -15.80 8.77 4.21
C SER A 260 -17.19 9.43 4.24
N PRO A 261 -17.62 10.02 5.36
CA PRO A 261 -18.92 10.67 5.42
C PRO A 261 -18.92 11.94 4.55
N VAL A 262 -19.72 11.91 3.48
CA VAL A 262 -19.98 13.07 2.62
C VAL A 262 -20.82 14.09 3.40
N VAL A 263 -20.24 15.25 3.67
CA VAL A 263 -20.99 16.44 4.10
C VAL A 263 -21.73 16.98 2.87
N SER A 264 -23.02 16.69 2.78
CA SER A 264 -23.90 17.20 1.71
C SER A 264 -23.97 18.72 1.78
N GLN A 265 -23.43 19.38 0.76
CA GLN A 265 -23.60 20.82 0.53
C GLN A 265 -24.94 21.06 -0.17
N HIS A 266 -26.04 21.26 0.56
CA HIS A 266 -27.22 21.94 0.01
C HIS A 266 -27.86 22.85 1.07
N LEU A 267 -28.07 24.12 0.66
CA LEU A 267 -28.83 25.19 1.33
C LEU A 267 -28.16 25.76 2.62
N VAL A 268 -27.92 27.06 2.83
CA VAL A 268 -28.75 28.25 2.61
C VAL A 268 -27.85 29.52 2.62
N ARG A 269 -28.00 30.40 1.62
CA ARG A 269 -27.73 31.84 1.77
C ARG A 269 -28.68 32.41 2.82
N THR A 270 -28.19 32.90 3.96
CA THR A 270 -28.49 34.22 4.54
C THR A 270 -28.11 34.34 6.02
N THR A 271 -27.53 35.51 6.35
CA THR A 271 -27.42 36.20 7.65
C THR A 271 -26.58 35.57 8.77
N ALA A 272 -25.39 36.13 8.90
CA ALA A 272 -24.44 35.99 9.99
C ALA A 272 -24.95 36.67 11.27
N THR A 273 -25.44 35.93 12.27
CA THR A 273 -25.30 36.28 13.71
C THR A 273 -25.70 35.19 14.71
N ALA A 274 -26.00 33.96 14.30
CA ALA A 274 -26.37 32.86 15.22
C ALA A 274 -25.36 31.70 15.26
N MET A 275 -24.15 31.87 14.73
CA MET A 275 -23.17 30.80 14.50
C MET A 275 -22.01 30.79 15.51
N ILE A 276 -22.26 31.14 16.77
CA ILE A 276 -21.24 31.07 17.84
C ILE A 276 -21.63 30.12 18.97
N ARG A 277 -22.91 29.70 19.08
CA ARG A 277 -23.35 28.76 20.13
C ARG A 277 -23.61 27.33 19.66
N THR A 278 -23.82 27.07 18.37
CA THR A 278 -24.04 25.71 17.85
C THR A 278 -22.72 25.01 17.46
N LEU A 279 -21.65 25.75 17.18
CA LEU A 279 -20.35 25.17 16.84
C LEU A 279 -19.63 24.51 18.04
N ALA A 280 -19.94 24.94 19.27
CA ALA A 280 -19.39 24.35 20.48
C ALA A 280 -20.05 23.01 20.86
N LEU A 281 -21.27 22.72 20.36
CA LEU A 281 -22.02 21.52 20.73
C LEU A 281 -21.84 20.39 19.70
N VAL A 282 -21.54 20.69 18.44
CA VAL A 282 -21.29 19.69 17.39
C VAL A 282 -19.90 19.05 17.52
N CYS A 283 -18.93 19.72 18.14
CA CYS A 283 -17.62 19.12 18.47
C CYS A 283 -17.65 18.20 19.71
N LEU A 284 -18.77 18.12 20.43
CA LEU A 284 -18.91 17.26 21.62
C LEU A 284 -19.70 15.97 21.38
N LEU A 285 -20.23 15.72 20.18
CA LEU A 285 -21.14 14.60 19.91
C LEU A 285 -20.90 13.83 18.61
N VAL A 286 -19.68 13.88 18.06
CA VAL A 286 -19.29 13.02 16.92
C VAL A 286 -18.28 11.97 17.42
N PRO A 287 -18.71 10.76 17.80
CA PRO A 287 -17.81 9.63 17.95
C PRO A 287 -17.45 9.12 16.54
N PHE A 288 -16.59 9.86 15.83
CA PHE A 288 -15.87 9.38 14.66
C PHE A 288 -14.37 9.34 14.96
N ILE A 289 -14.03 8.75 16.09
CA ILE A 289 -12.82 7.95 16.18
C ILE A 289 -13.37 6.53 16.07
N GLY A 290 -13.30 5.93 14.89
CA GLY A 290 -13.42 4.48 14.82
C GLY A 290 -12.30 3.97 15.71
N ALA A 291 -12.67 3.49 16.91
CA ALA A 291 -11.73 2.99 17.89
C ALA A 291 -10.69 2.16 17.17
N PHE A 292 -9.41 2.42 17.47
CA PHE A 292 -8.32 1.52 17.16
C PHE A 292 -8.82 0.12 17.54
N GLN A 293 -9.23 -0.68 16.55
CA GLN A 293 -9.64 -2.04 16.86
C GLN A 293 -8.35 -2.71 17.26
N VAL A 294 -8.27 -3.08 18.53
CA VAL A 294 -7.07 -3.72 19.06
C VAL A 294 -6.94 -5.06 18.38
N GLY A 295 -5.84 -5.20 17.67
CA GLY A 295 -5.43 -6.40 16.97
C GLY A 295 -3.95 -6.60 17.17
N PHE A 296 -3.51 -7.82 16.93
CA PHE A 296 -2.15 -8.21 17.19
C PHE A 296 -1.64 -8.99 16.00
N LYS A 297 -0.74 -8.38 15.24
CA LYS A 297 -0.23 -8.94 13.99
C LYS A 297 1.28 -8.80 13.93
N ARG A 298 1.92 -9.64 13.12
CA ARG A 298 3.35 -9.57 12.87
C ARG A 298 3.65 -9.60 11.38
N ARG A 299 4.89 -9.22 11.04
CA ARG A 299 5.47 -9.20 9.69
C ARG A 299 4.77 -8.17 8.78
N PHE A 300 5.54 -7.68 7.82
CA PHE A 300 5.12 -6.87 6.69
C PHE A 300 5.73 -7.44 5.41
N ASP A 301 4.89 -7.95 4.51
CA ASP A 301 5.34 -8.44 3.20
C ASP A 301 4.90 -7.48 2.10
N ALA A 302 5.87 -6.72 1.57
CA ALA A 302 5.63 -5.77 0.49
C ALA A 302 5.32 -6.42 -0.87
N VAL A 303 5.64 -7.71 -1.03
CA VAL A 303 5.48 -8.45 -2.29
C VAL A 303 4.22 -9.32 -2.24
N ASN A 304 3.93 -9.94 -1.09
CA ASN A 304 2.70 -10.68 -0.86
C ASN A 304 1.70 -9.88 -0.03
N VAL A 305 1.13 -8.85 -0.65
CA VAL A 305 0.18 -7.90 -0.02
C VAL A 305 -1.04 -8.56 0.62
N PHE A 306 -1.43 -9.75 0.13
CA PHE A 306 -2.56 -10.54 0.63
C PHE A 306 -2.27 -11.20 1.97
N ASN A 307 -1.01 -11.60 2.19
CA ASN A 307 -0.51 -12.17 3.45
C ASN A 307 0.56 -11.28 4.10
N ALA A 308 0.44 -9.96 3.88
CA ALA A 308 1.40 -8.97 4.38
C ALA A 308 1.53 -9.00 5.91
N PHE A 309 0.45 -9.35 6.61
CA PHE A 309 0.38 -9.40 8.06
C PHE A 309 -0.11 -10.78 8.49
N LYS A 310 0.54 -11.39 9.48
CA LYS A 310 0.10 -12.64 10.12
C LYS A 310 -0.55 -12.34 11.46
N ASP A 311 -1.72 -12.95 11.70
CA ASP A 311 -2.39 -12.86 13.00
C ASP A 311 -1.54 -13.51 14.10
N VAL A 312 -1.59 -12.91 15.29
CA VAL A 312 -0.89 -13.40 16.48
C VAL A 312 -1.91 -13.69 17.58
N PRO A 313 -1.82 -14.85 18.26
CA PRO A 313 -2.70 -15.15 19.39
C PRO A 313 -2.56 -14.11 20.52
N ARG A 314 -3.65 -13.83 21.22
CA ARG A 314 -3.71 -12.78 22.26
C ARG A 314 -3.91 -13.34 23.68
N SER A 315 -3.98 -14.66 23.82
CA SER A 315 -4.18 -15.36 25.08
C SER A 315 -3.77 -16.82 25.00
N ASN A 316 -3.56 -17.47 26.14
CA ASN A 316 -3.29 -18.91 26.24
C ASN A 316 -4.37 -19.72 25.48
N ALA A 317 -5.64 -19.32 25.61
CA ALA A 317 -6.76 -19.99 24.95
C ALA A 317 -6.68 -19.88 23.41
N SER A 318 -6.33 -18.70 22.88
CA SER A 318 -6.16 -18.51 21.43
C SER A 318 -4.89 -19.20 20.91
N ALA A 319 -3.79 -19.20 21.69
CA ALA A 319 -2.55 -19.86 21.33
C ALA A 319 -2.76 -21.39 21.25
N ALA A 320 -3.39 -21.98 22.25
CA ALA A 320 -3.74 -23.39 22.25
C ALA A 320 -4.68 -23.77 21.09
N LYS A 321 -5.65 -22.90 20.77
CA LYS A 321 -6.54 -23.09 19.61
C LYS A 321 -5.77 -23.08 18.29
N ASP A 322 -4.75 -22.24 18.19
CA ASP A 322 -3.88 -22.13 17.02
C ASP A 322 -2.73 -23.15 17.04
N LYS A 323 -2.77 -24.13 17.95
CA LYS A 323 -1.80 -25.23 18.12
C LYS A 323 -0.39 -24.78 18.51
N TRP A 324 -0.31 -23.67 19.25
CA TRP A 324 0.93 -23.25 19.88
C TRP A 324 1.17 -24.09 21.14
N VAL A 325 2.44 -24.32 21.45
CA VAL A 325 2.90 -25.09 22.60
C VAL A 325 3.49 -24.15 23.64
N ASN A 326 3.23 -24.43 24.91
CA ASN A 326 3.88 -23.74 26.02
C ASN A 326 5.30 -24.31 26.17
N VAL A 327 6.29 -23.42 26.25
CA VAL A 327 7.71 -23.78 26.26
C VAL A 327 8.45 -23.01 27.34
N GLU A 328 9.50 -23.63 27.87
CA GLU A 328 10.38 -22.99 28.84
C GLU A 328 11.16 -21.83 28.19
N ARG A 329 11.24 -20.71 28.90
CA ARG A 329 11.94 -19.51 28.42
C ARG A 329 13.44 -19.62 28.64
N PRO A 330 14.28 -19.19 27.68
CA PRO A 330 15.73 -19.14 27.86
C PRO A 330 16.16 -18.14 28.93
N TYR A 331 15.48 -17.00 28.93
CA TYR A 331 15.87 -15.81 29.64
C TYR A 331 14.64 -14.92 29.89
N SER A 332 14.73 -14.13 30.95
CA SER A 332 13.80 -13.04 31.20
C SER A 332 14.53 -11.84 31.79
N ALA A 333 14.19 -10.65 31.31
CA ALA A 333 14.50 -9.44 32.04
C ALA A 333 13.84 -9.43 33.43
N GLU A 334 14.44 -8.69 34.36
CA GLU A 334 13.99 -8.56 35.75
C GLU A 334 12.52 -8.12 35.83
N GLY A 335 11.71 -8.85 36.60
CA GLY A 335 10.27 -8.63 36.80
C GLY A 335 9.36 -9.37 35.81
N PHE A 336 9.90 -9.86 34.69
CA PHE A 336 9.10 -10.59 33.70
C PHE A 336 9.25 -12.11 33.79
N GLU A 337 9.88 -12.63 34.85
CA GLU A 337 10.21 -14.05 35.01
C GLU A 337 8.96 -14.94 35.09
N ALA A 338 7.85 -14.39 35.61
CA ALA A 338 6.59 -15.10 35.75
C ALA A 338 5.80 -15.26 34.43
N LEU A 339 6.21 -14.58 33.34
CA LEU A 339 5.49 -14.70 32.07
C LEU A 339 5.73 -16.07 31.43
N GLU A 340 4.63 -16.70 31.02
CA GLU A 340 4.64 -17.94 30.25
C GLU A 340 4.96 -17.66 28.77
N MET A 341 5.63 -18.58 28.08
CA MET A 341 5.91 -18.44 26.65
C MET A 341 5.17 -19.50 25.84
N TRP A 342 4.54 -19.05 24.76
CA TRP A 342 3.85 -19.89 23.80
C TRP A 342 4.45 -19.68 22.42
N CYS A 343 4.77 -20.75 21.71
CA CYS A 343 5.35 -20.72 20.36
C CYS A 343 4.58 -21.65 19.40
N PRO A 344 4.56 -21.37 18.09
CA PRO A 344 4.10 -22.35 17.09
C PRO A 344 4.87 -23.67 17.24
N ALA A 345 4.18 -24.81 17.17
CA ALA A 345 4.78 -26.12 17.46
C ALA A 345 5.96 -26.52 16.56
N ASP A 346 6.07 -25.92 15.37
CA ASP A 346 7.05 -26.23 14.33
C ASP A 346 8.07 -25.11 14.08
N ASP A 347 7.92 -23.94 14.72
CA ASP A 347 8.77 -22.78 14.45
C ASP A 347 8.76 -21.78 15.62
N TYR A 348 9.87 -21.67 16.33
CA TYR A 348 10.01 -20.80 17.50
C TYR A 348 10.61 -19.42 17.17
N SER A 349 10.59 -19.02 15.89
CA SER A 349 11.08 -17.70 15.45
C SER A 349 10.26 -16.53 16.01
N PHE A 350 9.03 -16.79 16.44
CA PHE A 350 8.17 -15.80 17.07
C PHE A 350 7.25 -16.46 18.09
N CYS A 351 7.35 -16.02 19.34
CA CYS A 351 6.57 -16.54 20.45
C CYS A 351 5.86 -15.39 21.17
N ILE A 352 4.69 -15.66 21.74
CA ILE A 352 4.01 -14.71 22.62
C ILE A 352 4.40 -15.02 24.06
N LEU A 353 4.45 -13.96 24.86
CA LEU A 353 4.55 -14.04 26.30
C LEU A 353 3.18 -13.72 26.89
N THR A 354 2.74 -14.46 27.88
CA THR A 354 1.44 -14.28 28.53
C THR A 354 1.61 -14.13 30.04
N ASP A 355 0.83 -13.24 30.64
CA ASP A 355 0.92 -12.94 32.07
C ASP A 355 -0.08 -13.75 32.91
N GLU A 356 -0.20 -13.40 34.19
CA GLU A 356 -1.08 -14.05 35.17
C GLU A 356 -2.56 -13.98 34.77
N THR A 357 -2.93 -13.07 33.87
CA THR A 357 -4.29 -12.93 33.32
C THR A 357 -4.53 -13.85 32.10
N SER A 358 -3.51 -14.61 31.69
CA SER A 358 -3.51 -15.48 30.50
C SER A 358 -3.64 -14.73 29.17
N TYR A 359 -3.37 -13.42 29.15
CA TYR A 359 -3.37 -12.61 27.94
C TYR A 359 -1.96 -12.19 27.54
N ALA A 360 -1.79 -11.89 26.24
CA ALA A 360 -0.50 -11.49 25.68
C ALA A 360 0.04 -10.26 26.43
N ALA A 361 1.29 -10.38 26.88
CA ALA A 361 2.01 -9.46 27.73
C ALA A 361 3.34 -9.02 27.10
N GLY A 362 3.77 -9.69 26.04
CA GLY A 362 4.99 -9.41 25.31
C GLY A 362 5.17 -10.41 24.18
N VAL A 363 6.31 -10.34 23.51
CA VAL A 363 6.75 -11.34 22.53
C VAL A 363 8.23 -11.60 22.66
N GLN A 364 8.64 -12.77 22.19
CA GLN A 364 10.03 -13.10 21.93
C GLN A 364 10.21 -13.34 20.42
N ILE A 365 11.17 -12.65 19.84
CA ILE A 365 11.62 -12.84 18.46
C ILE A 365 12.92 -13.64 18.51
N SER A 366 13.00 -14.69 17.69
CA SER A 366 14.12 -15.62 17.67
C SER A 366 14.64 -15.79 16.25
N VAL A 367 15.96 -15.68 16.05
CA VAL A 367 16.61 -15.91 14.75
C VAL A 367 17.47 -17.17 14.87
N ARG A 368 17.29 -18.13 13.96
CA ARG A 368 18.05 -19.39 13.96
C ARG A 368 19.55 -19.15 13.73
N VAL A 369 20.38 -19.66 14.63
CA VAL A 369 21.85 -19.49 14.58
C VAL A 369 22.46 -20.17 13.36
N ASP A 370 21.95 -21.34 12.98
CA ASP A 370 22.45 -22.13 11.85
C ASP A 370 22.04 -21.57 10.47
N ALA A 371 21.06 -20.67 10.44
CA ALA A 371 20.53 -20.06 9.22
C ALA A 371 20.90 -18.58 9.06
N PHE A 372 21.43 -17.94 10.11
CA PHE A 372 21.68 -16.51 10.15
C PHE A 372 23.17 -16.19 10.16
N THR A 373 23.59 -15.30 9.27
CA THR A 373 24.94 -14.74 9.26
C THR A 373 24.89 -13.30 9.75
N PRO A 374 25.20 -13.02 11.02
CA PRO A 374 25.15 -11.67 11.58
C PRO A 374 26.34 -10.83 11.09
N VAL A 375 26.11 -9.52 10.90
CA VAL A 375 27.19 -8.55 10.63
C VAL A 375 27.86 -8.10 11.93
N TYR A 376 27.11 -8.04 13.03
CA TYR A 376 27.57 -7.57 14.33
C TYR A 376 27.59 -8.67 15.37
N ASP A 377 28.33 -8.42 16.44
CA ASP A 377 28.30 -9.26 17.64
C ASP A 377 26.90 -9.24 18.27
N MET A 378 26.29 -10.42 18.36
CA MET A 378 24.91 -10.58 18.84
C MET A 378 24.80 -10.36 20.35
N ASP A 379 25.85 -10.64 21.13
CA ASP A 379 25.85 -10.46 22.58
C ASP A 379 25.92 -8.96 22.94
N ASP A 380 26.73 -8.18 22.22
CA ASP A 380 26.76 -6.71 22.34
C ASP A 380 25.41 -6.09 21.99
N LEU A 381 24.75 -6.60 20.94
CA LEU A 381 23.39 -6.21 20.58
C LEU A 381 22.35 -6.64 21.62
N GLY A 382 22.71 -7.49 22.59
CA GLY A 382 21.84 -7.93 23.69
C GLY A 382 20.98 -9.16 23.38
N PHE A 383 21.30 -9.93 22.33
CA PHE A 383 20.65 -11.22 22.10
C PHE A 383 21.09 -12.24 23.14
N LYS A 384 20.20 -13.18 23.43
CA LYS A 384 20.48 -14.35 24.26
C LYS A 384 20.45 -15.61 23.41
N ASN A 385 21.28 -16.58 23.76
CA ASN A 385 21.25 -17.89 23.12
C ASN A 385 20.17 -18.76 23.77
N TRP A 386 19.40 -19.47 22.94
CA TRP A 386 18.38 -20.42 23.37
C TRP A 386 18.43 -21.69 22.53
N GLU A 387 18.47 -22.85 23.17
CA GLU A 387 18.58 -24.15 22.51
C GLU A 387 17.41 -25.08 22.89
N PRO A 388 16.17 -24.76 22.49
CA PRO A 388 15.01 -25.60 22.75
C PRO A 388 15.00 -26.84 21.85
N GLU A 389 14.25 -27.85 22.29
CA GLU A 389 13.85 -28.96 21.44
C GLU A 389 12.61 -28.56 20.60
N VAL A 390 12.75 -28.63 19.28
CA VAL A 390 11.68 -28.37 18.30
C VAL A 390 11.52 -29.62 17.45
N ASN A 391 10.36 -30.28 17.51
CA ASN A 391 10.10 -31.52 16.78
C ASN A 391 11.16 -32.62 16.98
N GLY A 392 11.77 -32.71 18.17
CA GLY A 392 12.81 -33.70 18.49
C GLY A 392 14.22 -33.32 18.08
N GLU A 393 14.44 -32.11 17.56
CA GLU A 393 15.76 -31.55 17.23
C GLU A 393 16.08 -30.37 18.14
N THR A 394 17.31 -30.32 18.67
CA THR A 394 17.81 -29.13 19.38
C THR A 394 18.20 -28.08 18.35
N ILE A 395 17.49 -26.95 18.35
CA ILE A 395 17.75 -25.83 17.44
C ILE A 395 18.26 -24.64 18.24
N ALA A 396 19.38 -24.04 17.84
CA ALA A 396 19.91 -22.84 18.48
C ALA A 396 19.30 -21.56 17.88
N TYR A 397 18.93 -20.61 18.75
CA TYR A 397 18.38 -19.31 18.40
C TYR A 397 19.09 -18.17 19.12
N TYR A 398 19.25 -17.04 18.43
CA TYR A 398 19.44 -15.72 19.04
C TYR A 398 18.07 -15.14 19.36
N THR A 399 17.81 -14.78 20.61
CA THR A 399 16.49 -14.30 21.06
C THR A 399 16.55 -12.90 21.64
N LYS A 400 15.47 -12.15 21.41
CA LYS A 400 15.19 -10.86 22.07
C LYS A 400 13.70 -10.72 22.36
N ALA A 401 13.37 -9.99 23.42
CA ALA A 401 12.00 -9.79 23.85
C ALA A 401 11.58 -8.32 23.92
N GLU A 402 10.28 -8.13 23.79
CA GLU A 402 9.57 -6.90 24.13
C GLU A 402 8.35 -7.21 25.01
N TYR A 403 7.98 -6.26 25.86
CA TYR A 403 6.96 -6.39 26.89
C TYR A 403 6.00 -5.21 26.85
N PHE A 404 4.71 -5.50 26.77
CA PHE A 404 3.63 -4.52 26.64
C PHE A 404 2.98 -4.15 27.99
N VAL A 405 3.48 -4.74 29.07
CA VAL A 405 2.92 -4.70 30.42
C VAL A 405 3.97 -4.28 31.45
N ALA A 406 3.53 -3.98 32.67
CA ALA A 406 4.43 -3.60 33.76
C ALA A 406 5.23 -4.83 34.26
N PRO A 407 6.45 -4.64 34.78
CA PRO A 407 7.25 -5.72 35.35
C PRO A 407 6.65 -6.27 36.65
N ASP A 408 5.76 -5.56 37.34
CA ASP A 408 5.14 -6.08 38.56
C ASP A 408 3.81 -6.82 38.29
N ALA A 409 3.65 -8.01 38.86
CA ALA A 409 2.48 -8.86 38.68
C ALA A 409 1.19 -8.21 39.21
N GLU A 410 1.28 -7.45 40.30
CA GLU A 410 0.11 -6.80 40.90
C GLU A 410 -0.53 -5.79 39.94
N THR A 411 0.27 -4.97 39.25
CA THR A 411 -0.24 -4.04 38.22
C THR A 411 -0.85 -4.79 37.04
N ARG A 412 -0.25 -5.92 36.61
CA ARG A 412 -0.79 -6.74 35.51
C ARG A 412 -2.16 -7.33 35.85
N ILE A 413 -2.29 -7.94 37.03
CA ILE A 413 -3.53 -8.55 37.52
C ILE A 413 -4.65 -7.50 37.67
N ASN A 414 -4.30 -6.30 38.12
CA ASN A 414 -5.26 -5.23 38.35
C ASN A 414 -5.60 -4.42 37.08
N TYR A 415 -5.01 -4.75 35.92
CA TYR A 415 -5.29 -4.02 34.69
C TYR A 415 -6.70 -4.33 34.16
N PRO A 416 -7.54 -3.32 33.87
CA PRO A 416 -8.89 -3.54 33.38
C PRO A 416 -8.90 -3.96 31.91
N ASP A 417 -9.71 -4.97 31.56
CA ASP A 417 -9.93 -5.46 30.20
C ASP A 417 -8.63 -5.75 29.40
N PRO A 418 -7.77 -6.67 29.88
CA PRO A 418 -6.51 -7.03 29.22
C PRO A 418 -6.67 -7.60 27.80
N ASP A 419 -7.87 -8.02 27.42
CA ASP A 419 -8.25 -8.49 26.09
C ASP A 419 -8.47 -7.36 25.08
N LYS A 420 -8.77 -6.15 25.58
CA LYS A 420 -9.06 -4.97 24.76
C LYS A 420 -7.86 -4.08 24.52
N ASN A 421 -6.76 -4.22 25.25
CA ASN A 421 -5.56 -3.41 25.08
C ASN A 421 -4.30 -4.29 25.14
N ILE A 422 -3.52 -4.29 24.06
CA ILE A 422 -2.22 -4.99 24.02
C ILE A 422 -1.19 -4.23 24.85
N ILE A 423 -1.03 -2.93 24.60
CA ILE A 423 -0.17 -2.07 25.43
C ILE A 423 -0.95 -1.63 26.67
N ARG A 424 -0.57 -2.19 27.83
CA ARG A 424 -1.24 -1.97 29.13
C ARG A 424 -0.57 -0.89 29.98
N ASN A 425 0.50 -0.29 29.46
CA ASN A 425 1.16 0.85 30.07
C ASN A 425 1.17 2.05 29.09
N ASP A 426 1.71 3.18 29.54
CA ASP A 426 2.08 4.29 28.66
C ASP A 426 3.43 4.05 27.93
N TYR A 427 3.92 2.81 27.89
CA TYR A 427 5.15 2.42 27.20
C TYR A 427 5.19 0.92 26.87
N VAL A 428 6.06 0.54 25.92
CA VAL A 428 6.55 -0.82 25.68
C VAL A 428 7.98 -0.90 26.21
N THR A 429 8.36 -2.02 26.82
CA THR A 429 9.75 -2.26 27.25
C THR A 429 10.41 -3.20 26.26
N VAL A 430 11.61 -2.88 25.78
CA VAL A 430 12.37 -3.74 24.85
C VAL A 430 13.74 -4.06 25.41
N GLU A 431 14.27 -5.24 25.11
CA GLU A 431 15.66 -5.61 25.42
C GLU A 431 16.63 -4.86 24.49
N GLY A 432 17.47 -4.00 25.07
CA GLY A 432 18.41 -3.12 24.39
C GLY A 432 19.77 -3.74 24.15
N PHE A 433 20.83 -2.94 24.20
CA PHE A 433 22.22 -3.44 24.15
C PHE A 433 22.55 -4.22 25.42
N LYS A 434 23.23 -5.36 25.29
CA LYS A 434 23.59 -6.25 26.42
C LYS A 434 22.38 -6.58 27.29
N ASP A 435 22.41 -6.21 28.56
CA ASP A 435 21.34 -6.47 29.54
C ASP A 435 20.43 -5.26 29.77
N GLN A 436 20.53 -4.22 28.93
CA GLN A 436 19.71 -3.02 29.09
C GLN A 436 18.24 -3.30 28.75
N VAL A 437 17.34 -2.65 29.47
CA VAL A 437 15.92 -2.55 29.10
C VAL A 437 15.61 -1.10 28.77
N VAL A 438 14.94 -0.88 27.64
CA VAL A 438 14.61 0.45 27.14
C VAL A 438 13.09 0.60 27.09
N LYS A 439 12.58 1.71 27.63
CA LYS A 439 11.16 2.05 27.56
C LYS A 439 10.90 2.92 26.34
N ILE A 440 9.96 2.49 25.51
CA ILE A 440 9.48 3.20 24.33
C ILE A 440 8.08 3.72 24.63
N ALA A 441 7.90 5.03 24.62
CA ALA A 441 6.64 5.66 25.02
C ALA A 441 5.49 5.27 24.09
N LYS A 442 4.29 5.09 24.65
CA LYS A 442 3.07 4.82 23.89
C LYS A 442 2.65 6.01 23.01
N TYR A 443 2.97 7.25 23.41
CA TYR A 443 2.65 8.45 22.64
C TYR A 443 3.93 9.13 22.14
N ALA A 444 3.95 9.52 20.87
CA ALA A 444 5.13 10.10 20.21
C ALA A 444 5.60 11.40 20.88
N LYS A 445 4.67 12.17 21.47
CA LYS A 445 4.98 13.40 22.21
C LYS A 445 5.83 13.16 23.47
N ASP A 446 5.75 11.94 24.01
CA ASP A 446 6.43 11.51 25.25
C ASP A 446 7.65 10.63 24.93
N LEU A 447 7.93 10.38 23.63
CA LEU A 447 9.08 9.59 23.19
C LEU A 447 10.38 10.32 23.50
N ASP A 448 11.35 9.58 24.04
CA ASP A 448 12.69 10.13 24.31
C ASP A 448 13.32 10.68 23.04
N THR A 449 13.90 11.87 23.14
CA THR A 449 14.57 12.58 22.04
C THR A 449 15.73 11.83 21.40
N VAL A 450 16.28 10.80 22.07
CA VAL A 450 17.26 9.88 21.48
C VAL A 450 16.69 9.13 20.28
N PHE A 451 15.38 8.87 20.23
CA PHE A 451 14.73 8.31 19.05
C PHE A 451 14.49 9.42 18.01
N THR A 452 15.19 9.32 16.89
CA THR A 452 15.16 10.34 15.85
C THR A 452 14.11 9.98 14.79
N LYS A 453 13.26 10.94 14.42
CA LYS A 453 12.21 10.78 13.40
C LYS A 453 12.80 10.46 12.03
N GLN A 454 12.29 9.45 11.35
CA GLN A 454 12.69 9.07 9.99
C GLN A 454 11.50 9.22 9.03
N ALA A 455 11.38 8.36 8.01
CA ALA A 455 10.27 8.44 7.08
C ALA A 455 8.99 7.82 7.67
N CYS A 456 7.86 8.31 7.19
CA CYS A 456 6.59 7.62 7.37
C CYS A 456 6.35 6.71 6.17
N PHE A 457 5.96 5.46 6.45
CA PHE A 457 5.73 4.47 5.41
C PHE A 457 4.31 3.92 5.52
N LEU A 458 3.64 3.80 4.38
CA LEU A 458 2.26 3.32 4.31
C LEU A 458 2.16 1.93 4.94
N TRP A 459 1.12 1.73 5.74
CA TRP A 459 0.83 0.49 6.47
C TRP A 459 1.83 0.10 7.56
N MET A 460 2.88 0.90 7.78
CA MET A 460 3.87 0.71 8.83
C MET A 460 3.74 1.80 9.89
N GLY A 461 3.76 3.07 9.47
CA GLY A 461 3.72 4.23 10.35
C GLY A 461 4.96 5.10 10.24
N LEU A 462 5.03 6.10 11.12
CA LEU A 462 6.16 7.01 11.22
C LEU A 462 7.28 6.37 12.02
N HIS A 463 8.39 6.07 11.36
CA HIS A 463 9.52 5.40 11.97
C HIS A 463 10.34 6.36 12.83
N TYR A 464 10.83 5.87 13.96
CA TYR A 464 11.87 6.53 14.73
C TYR A 464 12.98 5.53 15.06
N TYR A 465 14.23 5.92 14.88
CA TYR A 465 15.39 5.06 15.14
C TYR A 465 16.25 5.66 16.24
N TYR A 466 16.76 4.80 17.12
CA TYR A 466 17.59 5.19 18.26
C TYR A 466 18.90 5.81 17.79
N ASN A 467 19.16 7.04 18.22
CA ASN A 467 20.35 7.85 17.95
C ASN A 467 20.79 7.87 16.47
N MET A 468 19.85 7.76 15.54
CA MET A 468 20.14 7.64 14.11
C MET A 468 20.49 9.00 13.47
N SER A 469 21.67 9.08 12.88
CA SER A 469 22.12 10.21 12.06
C SER A 469 23.04 9.75 10.93
N GLU A 470 23.32 10.64 9.97
CA GLU A 470 24.20 10.35 8.83
C GLU A 470 25.65 10.10 9.27
N GLU A 471 26.04 10.58 10.45
CA GLU A 471 27.38 10.47 11.04
C GLU A 471 27.51 9.32 12.05
N LEU A 472 26.44 8.56 12.32
CA LEU A 472 26.47 7.46 13.26
C LEU A 472 27.45 6.38 12.78
N GLU A 473 28.43 6.02 13.61
CA GLU A 473 29.29 4.87 13.32
C GLU A 473 28.51 3.57 13.49
N CYS A 474 28.56 2.68 12.50
CA CYS A 474 27.89 1.39 12.56
C CYS A 474 28.72 0.35 13.32
N SER A 475 28.20 -0.13 14.44
CA SER A 475 28.83 -1.16 15.29
C SER A 475 27.78 -1.92 16.09
N SER A 476 28.19 -3.04 16.69
CA SER A 476 27.37 -3.82 17.65
C SER A 476 26.91 -3.03 18.87
N THR A 477 27.52 -1.87 19.16
CA THR A 477 27.20 -1.04 20.34
C THR A 477 26.44 0.25 20.01
N THR A 478 26.21 0.52 18.73
CA THR A 478 25.57 1.76 18.25
C THR A 478 24.34 1.49 17.40
N MET A 479 24.28 0.35 16.71
CA MET A 479 23.13 -0.06 15.89
C MET A 479 22.07 -0.73 16.74
N PHE A 480 21.18 0.09 17.31
CA PHE A 480 20.10 -0.40 18.15
C PHE A 480 19.05 -1.15 17.34
N THR A 481 18.61 -2.30 17.86
CA THR A 481 17.80 -3.24 17.07
C THR A 481 16.32 -2.91 17.00
N TRP A 482 15.79 -2.08 17.90
CA TRP A 482 14.36 -1.78 17.96
C TRP A 482 14.05 -0.37 17.49
N PHE A 483 12.93 -0.19 16.80
CA PHE A 483 12.47 1.11 16.33
C PHE A 483 10.95 1.22 16.45
N PRO A 484 10.42 2.27 17.09
CA PRO A 484 8.97 2.47 17.15
C PRO A 484 8.39 3.07 15.88
N LEU A 485 7.14 2.71 15.63
CA LEU A 485 6.30 3.26 14.57
C LEU A 485 5.05 3.88 15.16
N TYR A 486 4.75 5.12 14.77
CA TYR A 486 3.59 5.87 15.23
C TYR A 486 2.61 6.19 14.10
N ASP A 487 1.32 6.18 14.44
CA ASP A 487 0.23 6.66 13.59
C ASP A 487 -0.67 7.57 14.42
N GLY A 488 -0.95 8.78 13.93
CA GLY A 488 -1.71 9.79 14.68
C GLY A 488 -1.09 10.18 16.04
N GLY A 489 0.20 9.93 16.25
CA GLY A 489 0.92 10.20 17.50
C GLY A 489 0.82 9.11 18.57
N GLU A 490 0.19 7.97 18.29
CA GLU A 490 0.14 6.79 19.16
C GLU A 490 0.94 5.63 18.55
N LEU A 491 1.59 4.85 19.40
CA LEU A 491 2.45 3.73 19.02
C LEU A 491 1.59 2.64 18.39
N ASN A 492 1.76 2.41 17.09
CA ASN A 492 0.97 1.43 16.35
C ASN A 492 1.74 0.13 16.12
N ALA A 493 3.07 0.17 16.14
CA ALA A 493 3.93 -1.00 15.99
C ALA A 493 5.32 -0.76 16.58
N ILE A 494 6.01 -1.86 16.90
CA ILE A 494 7.46 -1.91 17.11
C ILE A 494 8.05 -2.74 15.97
N GLY A 495 9.11 -2.23 15.35
CA GLY A 495 9.94 -3.02 14.46
C GLY A 495 11.24 -3.42 15.16
N PHE A 496 11.77 -4.58 14.78
CA PHE A 496 13.14 -4.97 15.08
C PHE A 496 13.91 -5.19 13.77
N MET A 497 15.17 -4.80 13.73
CA MET A 497 16.06 -4.95 12.59
C MET A 497 17.46 -5.35 13.07
N VAL A 498 18.07 -6.34 12.41
CA VAL A 498 19.48 -6.70 12.58
C VAL A 498 20.12 -6.90 11.20
N PRO A 499 21.23 -6.20 10.90
CA PRO A 499 22.01 -6.44 9.68
C PRO A 499 22.56 -7.87 9.64
N GLY A 500 22.37 -8.53 8.50
CA GLY A 500 22.71 -9.92 8.30
C GLY A 500 21.72 -10.66 7.42
N THR A 501 22.21 -11.75 6.83
CA THR A 501 21.43 -12.60 5.92
C THR A 501 20.84 -13.78 6.67
N LEU A 502 19.54 -13.96 6.59
CA LEU A 502 18.84 -15.17 7.00
C LEU A 502 18.56 -16.04 5.79
N THR A 503 19.04 -17.28 5.80
CA THR A 503 18.79 -18.25 4.74
C THR A 503 17.59 -19.12 5.08
N VAL A 504 16.46 -18.91 4.40
CA VAL A 504 15.25 -19.72 4.60
C VAL A 504 15.29 -20.92 3.65
N GLY A 505 15.23 -22.13 4.21
CA GLY A 505 15.25 -23.37 3.43
C GLY A 505 14.02 -23.54 2.55
N ARG A 506 14.16 -24.26 1.43
CA ARG A 506 13.06 -24.51 0.49
C ARG A 506 11.88 -25.21 1.20
N GLY A 507 10.74 -24.53 1.27
CA GLY A 507 9.52 -25.04 1.91
C GLY A 507 9.35 -24.64 3.37
N GLN A 508 10.29 -23.89 3.96
CA GLN A 508 10.12 -23.29 5.27
C GLN A 508 9.39 -21.95 5.16
N ALA A 509 8.60 -21.61 6.19
CA ALA A 509 7.92 -20.33 6.24
C ALA A 509 8.90 -19.23 6.62
N ASP A 510 9.10 -18.26 5.73
CA ASP A 510 9.80 -17.04 6.10
C ASP A 510 8.89 -16.17 6.98
N ASN A 511 9.36 -15.89 8.18
CA ASN A 511 8.67 -15.06 9.17
C ASN A 511 9.24 -13.66 9.26
N PHE A 512 10.36 -13.41 8.59
CA PHE A 512 11.05 -12.14 8.57
C PHE A 512 10.79 -11.42 7.26
N GLU A 513 11.37 -10.24 7.19
CA GLU A 513 11.34 -9.32 6.09
C GLU A 513 12.79 -9.04 5.70
N HIS A 514 13.06 -9.00 4.40
CA HIS A 514 14.40 -8.82 3.84
C HIS A 514 14.39 -7.66 2.84
N PRO A 515 14.18 -6.41 3.31
CA PRO A 515 14.13 -5.26 2.44
C PRO A 515 15.49 -5.01 1.77
N PRO A 516 15.53 -4.67 0.47
CA PRO A 516 16.77 -4.26 -0.18
C PRO A 516 17.25 -2.90 0.36
N GLU A 517 18.53 -2.59 0.12
CA GLU A 517 19.16 -1.31 0.48
C GLU A 517 18.31 -0.09 0.05
N THR A 518 17.73 -0.14 -1.16
CA THR A 518 16.88 0.95 -1.68
C THR A 518 15.62 1.20 -0.86
N ALA A 519 15.04 0.16 -0.26
CA ALA A 519 13.91 0.28 0.64
C ALA A 519 14.35 0.85 2.00
N VAL A 520 15.49 0.41 2.51
CA VAL A 520 16.04 0.93 3.77
C VAL A 520 16.39 2.41 3.67
N LYS A 521 17.01 2.87 2.57
CA LYS A 521 17.26 4.30 2.31
C LYS A 521 15.98 5.15 2.28
N LEU A 522 14.86 4.56 1.83
CA LEU A 522 13.57 5.24 1.79
C LEU A 522 12.93 5.35 3.17
N ILE A 523 13.08 4.32 4.01
CA ILE A 523 12.52 4.26 5.38
C ILE A 523 13.37 5.08 6.36
N VAL A 524 14.69 5.02 6.22
CA VAL A 524 15.69 5.67 7.08
C VAL A 524 16.50 6.63 6.23
N PRO A 525 15.94 7.78 5.78
CA PRO A 525 16.63 8.67 4.86
C PRO A 525 17.80 9.45 5.48
N ARG A 526 17.90 9.47 6.82
CA ARG A 526 18.99 10.11 7.57
C ARG A 526 19.87 9.08 8.30
N GLY A 527 20.00 7.90 7.73
CA GLY A 527 20.87 6.84 8.23
C GLY A 527 22.30 7.04 7.75
N PRO A 528 23.30 6.47 8.45
CA PRO A 528 24.69 6.56 8.04
C PRO A 528 24.96 5.67 6.83
N GLN A 529 25.95 6.05 6.01
CA GLN A 529 26.27 5.30 4.80
C GLN A 529 26.65 3.83 5.09
N CYS A 530 27.34 3.58 6.21
CA CYS A 530 27.70 2.23 6.63
C CYS A 530 26.47 1.32 6.84
N MET A 531 25.33 1.85 7.29
CA MET A 531 24.10 1.05 7.45
C MET A 531 23.59 0.60 6.09
N TYR A 532 23.64 1.48 5.09
CA TYR A 532 23.22 1.13 3.74
C TYR A 532 24.17 0.14 3.07
N ASP A 533 25.48 0.33 3.27
CA ASP A 533 26.50 -0.58 2.75
C ASP A 533 26.34 -1.98 3.38
N ASP A 534 26.14 -2.06 4.70
CA ASP A 534 25.89 -3.33 5.39
C ASP A 534 24.64 -4.04 4.86
N VAL A 535 23.54 -3.31 4.62
CA VAL A 535 22.31 -3.87 4.04
C VAL A 535 22.56 -4.33 2.60
N GLY A 536 23.25 -3.53 1.79
CA GLY A 536 23.51 -3.83 0.38
C GLY A 536 24.43 -5.04 0.18
N GLU A 537 25.44 -5.19 1.05
CA GLU A 537 26.43 -6.26 0.97
C GLU A 537 25.98 -7.53 1.71
N ASN A 538 25.43 -7.38 2.91
CA ASN A 538 25.18 -8.49 3.83
C ASN A 538 23.69 -8.76 4.08
N GLY A 539 22.80 -7.97 3.49
CA GLY A 539 21.36 -8.07 3.72
C GLY A 539 20.95 -7.60 5.11
N VAL A 540 19.64 -7.68 5.37
CA VAL A 540 19.06 -7.32 6.66
C VAL A 540 17.88 -8.23 6.97
N THR A 541 17.71 -8.52 8.25
CA THR A 541 16.61 -9.32 8.77
C THR A 541 15.78 -8.43 9.71
N THR A 542 14.51 -8.22 9.38
CA THR A 542 13.62 -7.34 10.13
C THR A 542 12.24 -7.96 10.34
N MET A 543 11.52 -7.52 11.36
CA MET A 543 10.13 -7.91 11.61
C MET A 543 9.39 -6.78 12.29
N HIS A 544 8.16 -6.53 11.86
CA HIS A 544 7.23 -5.63 12.55
C HIS A 544 6.25 -6.40 13.44
N VAL A 545 5.95 -5.82 14.60
CA VAL A 545 4.91 -6.26 15.54
C VAL A 545 3.89 -5.13 15.69
N TYR A 546 2.67 -5.36 15.21
CA TYR A 546 1.60 -4.37 15.15
C TYR A 546 0.61 -4.55 16.29
N PHE A 547 0.23 -3.44 16.92
CA PHE A 547 -0.77 -3.35 17.99
C PHE A 547 -2.15 -2.92 17.49
N THR A 548 -2.37 -3.03 16.17
CA THR A 548 -3.60 -2.66 15.48
C THR A 548 -4.16 -3.82 14.68
N GLU A 549 -5.49 -3.93 14.65
CA GLU A 549 -6.19 -4.92 13.83
C GLU A 549 -6.13 -4.60 12.34
N HIS A 550 -5.93 -3.32 11.99
CA HIS A 550 -5.94 -2.90 10.58
C HIS A 550 -4.69 -2.13 10.21
N PRO A 551 -3.49 -2.77 10.16
CA PRO A 551 -2.26 -2.08 9.74
C PRO A 551 -2.42 -1.40 8.37
N ARG A 552 -3.23 -1.98 7.48
CA ARG A 552 -3.58 -1.42 6.15
C ARG A 552 -4.25 -0.03 6.19
N ARG A 553 -4.71 0.45 7.36
CA ARG A 553 -5.29 1.78 7.54
C ARG A 553 -4.28 2.84 7.98
N ILE A 554 -3.05 2.45 8.30
CA ILE A 554 -1.98 3.39 8.63
C ILE A 554 -1.59 4.10 7.34
N THR A 555 -1.88 5.40 7.28
CA THR A 555 -1.80 6.21 6.05
C THR A 555 -0.84 7.39 6.18
N CYS A 556 -0.25 7.62 7.35
CA CYS A 556 0.71 8.70 7.57
C CYS A 556 0.15 10.13 7.34
N LEU A 557 -1.17 10.29 7.19
CA LEU A 557 -1.81 11.56 6.81
C LEU A 557 -1.80 12.62 7.94
N PHE A 558 -1.40 12.25 9.17
CA PHE A 558 -1.46 13.10 10.36
C PHE A 558 -0.19 13.08 11.23
N GLY A 559 0.98 12.74 10.65
CA GLY A 559 2.26 12.55 11.38
C GLY A 559 3.24 13.72 11.40
#